data_AF-X1B7T7-F1
#
_entry.id   AF-X1B7T7-F1
#
_cell.length_a   1.000
_cell.length_b   1.000
_cell.length_c   1.000
_cell.angle_alpha   90.00
_cell.angle_beta   90.00
_cell.angle_gamma   90.00
#
_symmetry.space_group_name_H-M   'P 1'
#
loop_
_entity.id
_entity.type
_entity.pdbx_description
1 polymer ?
#
loop_
_entity_poly.entity_id
_entity_poly.type
_entity_poly.pdbx_seq_one_letter_code
_entity_poly.pdbx_strand_id
1 'polypeptide(L)'
;TNFKAHELLIYDDNDISKRIFTRDQLLVSGILDGEKIHIIVNHWPSRRGGEARSRPKRIKAAKLNKRIIDSLFSIDPYAKIITMGDLNDDPLSSSVKDILN
;
A
#
# COMPACT_ATOMS: atom_id res chain seq x y z
N THR A 1 -5.93 -10.76 -17.68
CA THR A 1 -5.55 -10.23 -16.35
C THR A 1 -4.57 -9.10 -16.54
N ASN A 2 -4.82 -7.94 -15.93
CA ASN A 2 -3.93 -6.79 -15.99
C ASN A 2 -3.25 -6.61 -14.62
N PHE A 3 -1.94 -6.36 -14.58
CA PHE A 3 -1.22 -6.10 -13.34
C PHE A 3 -0.33 -4.87 -13.47
N LYS A 4 -0.11 -4.18 -12.34
CA LYS A 4 0.79 -3.03 -12.24
C LYS A 4 1.48 -3.02 -10.88
N ALA A 5 2.80 -2.97 -10.89
CA ALA A 5 3.58 -2.71 -9.68
C ALA A 5 3.63 -1.20 -9.40
N HIS A 6 3.35 -0.83 -8.16
CA HIS A 6 3.41 0.54 -7.67
C HIS A 6 4.57 0.68 -6.70
N GLU A 7 5.59 1.40 -7.16
CA GLU A 7 6.83 1.62 -6.42
C GLU A 7 6.61 2.55 -5.22
N LEU A 8 7.13 2.13 -4.06
CA LEU A 8 7.10 2.91 -2.84
C LEU A 8 8.38 3.74 -2.68
N LEU A 9 8.25 5.05 -2.87
CA LEU A 9 9.36 6.00 -2.75
C LEU A 9 9.57 6.42 -1.28
N ILE A 10 10.66 5.91 -0.68
CA ILE A 10 11.11 6.24 0.68
C ILE A 10 12.58 6.63 0.62
N TYR A 11 12.98 7.56 1.48
CA TYR A 11 14.34 8.07 1.65
C TYR A 11 14.75 7.94 3.11
N ASP A 12 16.06 7.95 3.40
CA ASP A 12 16.56 7.96 4.77
C ASP A 12 16.21 9.27 5.47
N ASP A 13 15.88 9.18 6.76
CA ASP A 13 15.46 10.36 7.54
C ASP A 13 16.65 11.29 7.84
N ASN A 14 17.88 10.76 7.87
CA ASN A 14 19.10 11.55 8.11
C ASN A 14 19.77 12.01 6.82
N ASP A 15 19.44 11.37 5.69
CA ASP A 15 19.98 11.69 4.38
C ASP A 15 18.92 11.47 3.30
N ILE A 16 18.25 12.55 2.92
CA ILE A 16 17.17 12.52 1.93
C ILE A 16 17.66 12.18 0.52
N SER A 17 18.97 12.27 0.24
CA SER A 17 19.54 11.82 -1.04
C SER A 17 19.60 10.30 -1.12
N LYS A 18 19.58 9.62 0.03
CA LYS A 18 19.68 8.17 0.13
C LYS A 18 18.31 7.51 0.03
N ARG A 19 18.06 6.91 -1.13
CA ARG A 19 16.86 6.11 -1.38
C ARG A 19 16.87 4.81 -0.57
N ILE A 20 15.74 4.49 0.05
CA ILE A 20 15.48 3.20 0.70
C ILE A 20 14.61 2.36 -0.24
N PHE A 21 15.15 1.22 -0.68
CA PHE A 21 14.42 0.26 -1.50
C PHE A 21 13.61 -0.70 -0.62
N THR A 22 12.38 -0.96 -1.05
CA THR A 22 11.45 -1.90 -0.43
C THR A 22 10.61 -2.53 -1.54
N ARG A 23 9.80 -3.55 -1.19
CA ARG A 23 8.88 -4.16 -2.15
C ARG A 23 7.80 -3.16 -2.60
N ASP A 24 7.40 -3.33 -3.86
CA ASP A 24 6.30 -2.61 -4.48
C ASP A 24 4.94 -3.14 -3.99
N GLN A 25 3.89 -2.35 -4.19
CA GLN A 25 2.51 -2.81 -4.04
C GLN A 25 1.99 -3.28 -5.40
N LEU A 26 1.52 -4.52 -5.48
CA LEU A 26 1.06 -5.12 -6.74
C LEU A 26 -0.45 -4.97 -6.87
N LEU A 27 -0.91 -4.16 -7.84
CA LEU A 27 -2.31 -4.13 -8.26
C LEU A 27 -2.54 -5.19 -9.32
N VAL A 28 -3.50 -6.08 -9.10
CA VAL A 28 -3.97 -7.08 -10.06
C VAL A 28 -5.45 -6.85 -10.31
N SER A 29 -5.87 -6.83 -11.58
CA SER A 29 -7.26 -6.65 -11.98
C SER A 29 -7.70 -7.79 -12.90
N GLY A 30 -8.89 -8.32 -12.65
CA GLY A 30 -9.43 -9.45 -13.40
C GLY A 30 -10.93 -9.60 -13.23
N ILE A 31 -11.50 -10.61 -13.89
CA ILE A 31 -12.89 -11.02 -13.71
C ILE A 31 -12.91 -12.23 -12.79
N LEU A 32 -13.71 -12.16 -11.73
CA LEU A 32 -14.03 -13.27 -10.84
C LEU A 32 -15.54 -13.39 -10.77
N ASP A 33 -16.08 -14.56 -11.11
CA ASP A 33 -17.52 -14.83 -11.11
C ASP A 33 -18.35 -13.79 -11.89
N GLY A 34 -17.87 -13.42 -13.08
CA GLY A 34 -18.53 -12.42 -13.94
C GLY A 34 -18.32 -10.97 -13.51
N GLU A 35 -17.70 -10.71 -12.37
CA GLU A 35 -17.49 -9.36 -11.84
C GLU A 35 -16.03 -8.92 -11.91
N LYS A 36 -15.81 -7.64 -12.15
CA LYS A 36 -14.46 -7.07 -12.14
C LYS A 36 -14.00 -6.84 -10.70
N ILE A 37 -12.85 -7.42 -10.35
CA ILE A 37 -12.22 -7.28 -9.03
C ILE A 37 -10.79 -6.77 -9.18
N HIS A 38 -10.41 -5.92 -8.22
CA HIS A 38 -9.07 -5.41 -8.03
C HIS A 38 -8.48 -5.96 -6.72
N ILE A 39 -7.30 -6.55 -6.80
CA ILE A 39 -6.56 -7.05 -5.64
C ILE A 39 -5.26 -6.26 -5.53
N ILE A 40 -5.01 -5.66 -4.37
CA ILE A 40 -3.75 -4.98 -4.05
C ILE A 40 -2.98 -5.85 -3.05
N VAL A 41 -1.88 -6.44 -3.50
CA VAL A 41 -1.02 -7.29 -2.67
C VAL A 41 0.12 -6.45 -2.11
N ASN A 42 0.26 -6.47 -0.79
CA ASN A 42 1.19 -5.64 -0.04
C ASN A 42 2.26 -6.47 0.68
N HIS A 43 3.45 -5.88 0.79
CA HIS A 43 4.48 -6.27 1.73
C HIS A 43 5.18 -5.00 2.24
N TRP A 44 4.60 -4.37 3.26
CA TRP A 44 5.06 -3.08 3.75
C TRP A 44 6.40 -3.18 4.50
N PRO A 45 7.12 -2.05 4.67
CA PRO A 45 8.39 -2.03 5.41
C PRO A 45 8.24 -2.58 6.84
N SER A 46 9.10 -3.53 7.20
CA SER A 46 9.14 -4.13 8.54
C SER A 46 9.37 -3.12 9.67
N ARG A 47 9.09 -3.51 10.92
CA ARG A 47 9.34 -2.73 12.15
C ARG A 47 10.82 -2.62 12.57
N ARG A 48 11.77 -2.87 11.66
CA ARG A 48 13.21 -2.89 11.96
C ARG A 48 13.70 -1.51 12.43
N GLY A 49 14.44 -1.50 13.54
CA GLY A 49 14.94 -0.27 14.17
C GLY A 49 13.95 0.39 15.13
N GLY A 50 12.86 -0.29 15.48
CA GLY A 50 11.85 0.17 16.44
C GLY A 50 10.66 0.85 15.77
N GLU A 51 9.57 0.94 16.52
CA GLU A 51 8.29 1.46 16.03
C GLU A 51 8.39 2.92 15.59
N ALA A 52 8.96 3.79 16.42
CA ALA A 52 9.08 5.22 16.13
C ALA A 52 9.81 5.52 14.82
N ARG A 53 10.89 4.76 14.53
CA ARG A 53 11.71 4.93 13.33
C ARG A 53 11.08 4.30 12.08
N SER A 54 10.35 3.21 12.23
CA SER A 54 9.78 2.47 11.10
C SER A 54 8.38 2.94 10.70
N ARG A 55 7.61 3.51 11.63
CA ARG A 55 6.23 3.98 11.42
C ARG A 55 6.09 4.96 10.24
N PRO A 56 6.94 5.99 10.04
CA PRO A 56 6.81 6.90 8.90
C PRO A 56 6.86 6.19 7.54
N LYS A 57 7.63 5.09 7.44
CA LYS A 57 7.77 4.29 6.22
C LYS A 57 6.48 3.54 5.91
N ARG A 58 5.83 2.98 6.93
CA ARG A 58 4.52 2.30 6.79
C ARG A 58 3.38 3.29 6.55
N ILE A 59 3.42 4.49 7.13
CA ILE A 59 2.50 5.58 6.77
C ILE A 59 2.61 5.93 5.28
N LYS A 60 3.84 6.03 4.73
CA LYS A 60 4.04 6.23 3.29
C LYS A 60 3.49 5.07 2.45
N ALA A 61 3.67 3.83 2.90
CA ALA A 61 3.09 2.65 2.26
C ALA A 61 1.55 2.71 2.24
N ALA A 62 0.92 3.02 3.38
CA ALA A 62 -0.53 3.18 3.48
C ALA A 62 -1.05 4.29 2.55
N LYS A 63 -0.37 5.44 2.50
CA LYS A 63 -0.74 6.53 1.58
C LYS A 63 -0.65 6.12 0.11
N LEU A 64 0.37 5.34 -0.28
CA LEU A 64 0.45 4.81 -1.63
C LEU A 64 -0.72 3.87 -1.92
N ASN A 65 -1.06 2.99 -0.97
CA ASN A 65 -2.19 2.07 -1.10
C ASN A 65 -3.51 2.84 -1.28
N LYS A 66 -3.78 3.84 -0.41
CA LYS A 66 -4.97 4.70 -0.53
C LYS A 66 -5.02 5.40 -1.88
N ARG A 67 -3.91 5.94 -2.39
CA ARG A 67 -3.87 6.56 -3.72
C ARG A 67 -4.23 5.60 -4.85
N ILE A 68 -3.85 4.33 -4.75
CA ILE A 68 -4.25 3.30 -5.74
C ILE A 68 -5.76 3.08 -5.65
N ILE A 69 -6.31 2.95 -4.43
CA ILE A 69 -7.74 2.81 -4.17
C ILE A 69 -8.52 4.00 -4.72
N ASP A 70 -8.13 5.22 -4.36
CA ASP A 70 -8.76 6.47 -4.81
C ASP A 70 -8.74 6.58 -6.35
N SER A 71 -7.63 6.17 -6.98
CA SER A 71 -7.53 6.14 -8.44
C SER A 71 -8.52 5.15 -9.06
N LEU A 72 -8.73 3.99 -8.46
CA LEU A 72 -9.71 3.02 -8.95
C LEU A 72 -11.14 3.55 -8.78
N PHE A 73 -11.45 4.14 -7.62
CA PHE A 73 -12.77 4.76 -7.40
C PHE A 73 -13.05 5.95 -8.31
N SER A 74 -12.02 6.71 -8.70
CA SER A 74 -12.18 7.81 -9.66
C SER A 74 -12.57 7.34 -11.07
N ILE A 75 -12.24 6.09 -11.41
CA ILE A 75 -12.58 5.46 -12.70
C ILE A 75 -13.92 4.74 -12.60
N ASP A 76 -14.15 4.04 -11.49
CA ASP A 76 -15.37 3.29 -11.19
C ASP A 76 -15.72 3.44 -9.70
N PRO A 77 -16.72 4.27 -9.35
CA PRO A 77 -17.14 4.46 -7.97
C PRO A 77 -17.61 3.18 -7.26
N TYR A 78 -17.93 2.13 -8.01
CA TYR A 78 -18.36 0.83 -7.49
C TYR A 78 -17.26 -0.25 -7.57
N ALA A 79 -16.01 0.17 -7.82
CA ALA A 79 -14.88 -0.74 -7.93
C ALA A 79 -14.78 -1.66 -6.70
N LYS A 80 -14.74 -2.98 -6.96
CA LYS A 80 -14.53 -4.00 -5.92
C LYS A 80 -13.05 -4.17 -5.67
N ILE A 81 -12.58 -3.72 -4.51
CA ILE A 81 -11.15 -3.66 -4.19
C ILE A 81 -10.87 -4.46 -2.91
N ILE A 82 -9.90 -5.37 -2.98
CA ILE A 82 -9.37 -6.11 -1.84
C ILE A 82 -7.91 -5.73 -1.66
N THR A 83 -7.60 -5.04 -0.55
CA THR A 83 -6.22 -4.85 -0.08
C THR A 83 -5.85 -6.01 0.83
N MET A 84 -4.74 -6.70 0.53
CA MET A 84 -4.28 -7.84 1.31
C MET A 84 -2.74 -7.95 1.33
N GLY A 85 -2.22 -8.89 2.11
CA GLY A 85 -0.79 -9.18 2.24
C GLY A 85 -0.25 -8.83 3.63
N ASP A 86 1.07 -8.67 3.72
CA ASP A 86 1.75 -8.31 4.96
C ASP A 86 1.88 -6.79 5.09
N LEU A 87 1.05 -6.19 5.95
CA LEU A 87 1.09 -4.76 6.24
C LEU A 87 2.16 -4.39 7.29
N ASN A 88 2.74 -5.36 8.00
CA ASN A 88 3.65 -5.13 9.12
C ASN A 88 3.09 -4.13 10.17
N ASP A 89 1.76 -4.00 10.25
CA ASP A 89 1.02 -3.16 11.18
C ASP A 89 -0.26 -3.82 11.67
N ASP A 90 -0.75 -3.34 12.82
CA ASP A 90 -1.93 -3.85 13.48
C ASP A 90 -3.17 -3.06 13.03
N PRO A 91 -4.39 -3.61 13.17
CA PRO A 91 -5.62 -2.90 12.78
C PRO A 91 -5.83 -1.55 13.47
N LEU A 92 -5.20 -1.34 14.64
CA LEU A 92 -5.27 -0.10 15.41
C LEU A 92 -4.12 0.88 15.10
N SER A 93 -3.13 0.47 14.31
CA SER A 93 -2.02 1.33 13.89
C SER A 93 -2.55 2.45 12.98
N SER A 94 -2.02 3.66 13.10
CA SER A 94 -2.48 4.83 12.33
C SER A 94 -2.39 4.64 10.82
N SER A 95 -1.41 3.88 10.35
CA SER A 95 -1.26 3.48 8.95
C SER A 95 -2.47 2.72 8.41
N VAL A 96 -3.16 1.94 9.24
CA VAL A 96 -4.36 1.19 8.86
C VAL A 96 -5.60 1.99 9.23
N LYS A 97 -5.74 2.33 10.52
CA LYS A 97 -6.96 2.93 11.08
C LYS A 97 -7.25 4.32 10.54
N ASP A 98 -6.24 5.18 10.39
CA ASP A 98 -6.46 6.60 10.08
C ASP A 98 -6.31 6.88 8.58
N ILE A 99 -5.66 5.99 7.82
CA ILE A 99 -5.35 6.20 6.40
C ILE A 99 -6.19 5.29 5.50
N LEU A 100 -6.36 4.01 5.83
CA LEU A 100 -7.06 3.07 4.93
C LEU A 100 -8.57 3.00 5.17
N ASN A 101 -9.04 3.24 6.40
CA ASN A 101 -10.47 3.36 6.68
C ASN A 101 -11.06 4.68 6.17
#